data_AF-A0A0D3KU87-F1
#
_entry.id   AF-A0A0D3KU87-F1
#
_cell.length_a   1.000
_cell.length_b   1.000
_cell.length_c   1.000
_cell.angle_alpha   90.00
_cell.angle_beta   90.00
_cell.angle_gamma   90.00
#
_symmetry.space_group_name_H-M   'P 1'
#
loop_
_entity.id
_entity.type
_entity.pdbx_description
1 polymer ?
#
loop_
_entity_poly.entity_id
_entity_poly.type
_entity_poly.pdbx_seq_one_letter_code
_entity_poly.pdbx_strand_id
1 'polypeptide(L)'
;MQNRHQAWAKPGVIDGTTSVKNEKLPLRETSIEMMENKPSHTPPSPPESPPEVEQETVRIPLFLLDPDVDGNGDVSHAEKKIHGCLLAADKDGNGWLSTKEFYSVLSGFLSAEKGRLLYKKLAIFSLVGCVILACTTLGTSTAAAVLAKESFVSETLMVDADGKVVAVAKAETSLPLLVAPVLSPEQLASIEKMTVTYKSDGAPDGGKEEAVQASLYVSHVKRFSKTRVTFELAFPGGLVQVWDGAATYRDAEAVQHNLCFAKVGCAAFSVDDAGEAEKLVAEAEEALAAAGLEGRRLGTSIGGCSMPMGSPSPGGCSMSTPQADCTVANCGAGWMYMGTMWYGANDPGCTTYEDYGQSANCRAACGYCPIKKLERLCEDYEDTACMMPNDRRALVEADEQAEIDEVEVQGHDDILFSTGWVGGARAK
;
A
#
# COMPACT_ATOMS: atom_id res chain seq x y z
N MET A 1 -21.18 57.88 -10.11
CA MET A 1 -21.81 56.99 -9.11
C MET A 1 -20.79 56.73 -8.01
N GLN A 2 -20.97 57.39 -6.86
CA GLN A 2 -20.15 57.23 -5.66
C GLN A 2 -20.49 55.90 -4.98
N ASN A 3 -19.49 55.08 -4.64
CA ASN A 3 -19.69 53.96 -3.73
C ASN A 3 -18.77 54.08 -2.51
N ARG A 4 -19.44 54.00 -1.36
CA ARG A 4 -18.94 54.20 0.00
C ARG A 4 -18.01 53.06 0.42
N HIS A 5 -16.82 53.41 0.89
CA HIS A 5 -16.03 52.53 1.75
C HIS A 5 -16.65 52.51 3.15
N GLN A 6 -17.13 51.33 3.58
CA GLN A 6 -17.45 51.08 4.98
C GLN A 6 -16.19 50.59 5.68
N ALA A 7 -15.74 51.36 6.67
CA ALA A 7 -14.71 50.98 7.61
C ALA A 7 -15.26 49.92 8.58
N TRP A 8 -14.59 48.78 8.67
CA TRP A 8 -14.84 47.78 9.71
C TRP A 8 -13.78 47.88 10.80
N ALA A 9 -14.26 47.88 12.04
CA ALA A 9 -13.51 48.08 13.26
C ALA A 9 -12.65 46.86 13.62
N LYS A 10 -11.46 47.12 14.17
CA LYS A 10 -10.56 46.11 14.76
C LYS A 10 -11.12 45.57 16.07
N PRO A 11 -11.17 44.24 16.31
CA PRO A 11 -11.33 43.69 17.65
C PRO A 11 -9.99 43.63 18.38
N GLY A 12 -10.05 43.88 19.68
CA GLY A 12 -8.92 44.10 20.58
C GLY A 12 -8.09 42.85 20.86
N VAL A 13 -6.79 43.12 21.04
CA VAL A 13 -5.77 42.22 21.56
C VAL A 13 -6.05 42.00 23.05
N ILE A 14 -6.21 40.75 23.47
CA ILE A 14 -6.29 40.36 24.87
C ILE A 14 -5.03 39.53 25.17
N ASP A 15 -4.02 40.17 25.77
CA ASP A 15 -2.82 39.50 26.22
C ASP A 15 -3.13 38.66 27.48
N GLY A 16 -3.08 37.34 27.32
CA GLY A 16 -3.32 36.37 28.38
C GLY A 16 -2.16 35.38 28.53
N THR A 17 -0.98 35.87 28.88
CA THR A 17 0.14 35.02 29.32
C THR A 17 -0.19 34.33 30.64
N THR A 18 -0.47 33.02 30.60
CA THR A 18 -0.39 32.15 31.78
C THR A 18 0.67 31.08 31.55
N SER A 19 1.84 31.33 32.13
CA SER A 19 2.96 30.40 32.24
C SER A 19 2.60 29.32 33.27
N VAL A 20 2.33 28.10 32.80
CA VAL A 20 2.19 26.92 33.67
C VAL A 20 3.58 26.33 33.86
N LYS A 21 4.16 26.57 35.04
CA LYS A 21 5.36 25.88 35.52
C LYS A 21 5.01 24.42 35.79
N ASN A 22 5.70 23.51 35.10
CA ASN A 22 5.72 22.09 35.45
C ASN A 22 6.43 21.90 36.79
N GLU A 23 5.65 21.71 37.86
CA GLU A 23 6.14 21.27 39.16
C GLU A 23 6.45 19.76 39.12
N LYS A 24 7.74 19.49 39.26
CA LYS A 24 8.37 18.17 39.37
C LYS A 24 8.01 17.57 40.73
N LEU A 25 7.09 16.60 40.76
CA LEU A 25 6.78 15.80 41.95
C LEU A 25 7.92 14.81 42.25
N PRO A 26 8.50 14.82 43.46
CA PRO A 26 9.49 13.83 43.86
C PRO A 26 8.81 12.52 44.29
N LEU A 27 9.32 11.42 43.75
CA LEU A 27 9.10 10.05 44.22
C LEU A 27 9.42 9.96 45.71
N ARG A 28 8.42 9.60 46.51
CA ARG A 28 8.58 9.33 47.94
C ARG A 28 8.71 7.82 48.11
N GLU A 29 9.96 7.35 48.19
CA GLU A 29 10.32 6.09 48.82
C GLU A 29 9.95 6.19 50.31
N THR A 30 9.14 5.25 50.79
CA THR A 30 9.04 4.97 52.23
C THR A 30 9.26 3.48 52.42
N SER A 31 10.55 3.17 52.58
CA SER A 31 11.16 2.24 53.52
C SER A 31 10.21 1.32 54.29
N ILE A 32 10.41 0.03 54.02
CA ILE A 32 10.06 -1.11 54.86
C ILE A 32 10.93 -1.01 56.13
N GLU A 33 10.31 -0.73 57.27
CA GLU A 33 10.96 -0.86 58.57
C GLU A 33 10.64 -2.25 59.16
N MET A 34 11.68 -3.08 59.21
CA MET A 34 11.72 -4.35 59.93
C MET A 34 12.04 -4.07 61.40
N MET A 35 11.10 -4.33 62.31
CA MET A 35 11.29 -4.47 63.76
C MET A 35 10.05 -5.20 64.32
N GLU A 36 10.06 -6.08 65.31
CA GLU A 36 11.07 -6.78 66.10
C GLU A 36 10.29 -7.73 67.04
N ASN A 37 10.95 -8.80 67.48
CA ASN A 37 10.67 -9.52 68.74
C ASN A 37 9.28 -10.15 68.98
N LYS A 38 9.18 -11.43 68.62
CA LYS A 38 8.18 -12.37 69.17
C LYS A 38 8.80 -13.15 70.35
N PRO A 39 8.40 -12.91 71.61
CA PRO A 39 8.86 -13.73 72.72
C PRO A 39 8.26 -15.15 72.65
N SER A 40 9.16 -16.13 72.70
CA SER A 40 8.88 -17.55 72.86
C SER A 40 8.39 -17.83 74.28
N HIS A 41 7.08 -17.79 74.49
CA HIS A 41 6.45 -18.41 75.65
C HIS A 41 5.84 -19.75 75.23
N THR A 42 6.49 -20.83 75.65
CA THR A 42 5.93 -22.17 75.65
C THR A 42 4.80 -22.20 76.68
N PRO A 43 3.52 -22.40 76.27
CA PRO A 43 2.45 -22.56 77.24
C PRO A 43 2.62 -23.89 78.00
N PRO A 44 2.32 -23.93 79.31
CA PRO A 44 2.35 -25.18 80.07
C PRO A 44 1.33 -26.17 79.53
N SER A 45 1.71 -27.44 79.55
CA SER A 45 0.91 -28.59 79.15
C SER A 45 -0.51 -28.51 79.73
N PRO A 46 -1.57 -28.72 78.93
CA PRO A 46 -2.94 -28.69 79.44
C PRO A 46 -3.13 -29.83 80.45
N PRO A 47 -3.84 -29.59 81.58
CA PRO A 47 -4.25 -30.66 82.47
C PRO A 47 -5.15 -31.65 81.74
N GLU A 48 -4.89 -32.92 82.02
CA GLU A 48 -5.62 -34.12 81.58
C GLU A 48 -7.13 -33.88 81.56
N SER A 49 -7.73 -34.06 80.39
CA SER A 49 -9.15 -33.83 80.12
C SER A 49 -10.03 -34.67 81.05
N PRO A 50 -11.08 -34.08 81.67
CA PRO A 50 -12.09 -34.83 82.40
C PRO A 50 -12.76 -35.86 81.49
N PRO A 51 -13.28 -36.98 82.03
CA PRO A 51 -13.97 -38.00 81.25
C PRO A 51 -15.08 -37.35 80.41
N GLU A 52 -15.04 -37.66 79.12
CA GLU A 52 -16.00 -37.23 78.10
C GLU A 52 -17.40 -37.66 78.55
N VAL A 53 -18.12 -36.71 79.17
CA VAL A 53 -19.55 -36.85 79.41
C VAL A 53 -20.17 -36.89 78.04
N GLU A 54 -20.69 -38.04 77.63
CA GLU A 54 -21.50 -38.23 76.42
C GLU A 54 -22.67 -37.24 76.47
N GLN A 55 -22.45 -36.04 75.94
CA GLN A 55 -23.50 -35.08 75.72
C GLN A 55 -24.39 -35.67 74.64
N GLU A 56 -25.61 -36.03 75.04
CA GLU A 56 -26.66 -36.54 74.17
C GLU A 56 -26.85 -35.54 73.02
N THR A 57 -26.19 -35.82 71.89
CA THR A 57 -26.25 -34.95 70.73
C THR A 57 -27.68 -34.99 70.22
N VAL A 58 -28.36 -33.85 70.18
CA VAL A 58 -29.67 -33.73 69.54
C VAL A 58 -29.52 -34.17 68.08
N ARG A 59 -30.17 -35.27 67.71
CA ARG A 59 -30.17 -35.82 66.34
C ARG A 59 -31.53 -35.56 65.71
N ILE A 60 -31.52 -35.04 64.49
CA ILE A 60 -32.74 -34.78 63.73
C ILE A 60 -32.86 -35.87 62.65
N PRO A 61 -33.88 -36.73 62.69
CA PRO A 61 -34.09 -37.75 61.67
C PRO A 61 -34.45 -37.12 60.32
N LEU A 62 -33.71 -37.47 59.26
CA LEU A 62 -33.92 -36.88 57.92
C LEU A 62 -35.26 -37.25 57.29
N PHE A 63 -35.78 -38.45 57.58
CA PHE A 63 -37.08 -38.91 57.06
C PHE A 63 -38.28 -38.11 57.63
N LEU A 64 -38.05 -37.34 58.69
CA LEU A 64 -39.05 -36.50 59.34
C LEU A 64 -39.01 -35.05 58.83
N LEU A 65 -38.04 -34.69 57.98
CA LEU A 65 -38.00 -33.39 57.33
C LEU A 65 -38.97 -33.39 56.15
N ASP A 66 -40.11 -32.74 56.33
CA ASP A 66 -40.98 -32.39 55.21
C ASP A 66 -40.32 -31.27 54.39
N PRO A 67 -40.16 -31.42 53.06
CA PRO A 67 -39.72 -30.32 52.21
C PRO A 67 -40.69 -29.13 52.19
N ASP A 68 -41.97 -29.31 52.54
CA ASP A 68 -42.95 -28.22 52.69
C ASP A 68 -42.91 -27.67 54.12
N VAL A 69 -42.05 -26.67 54.36
CA VAL A 69 -41.79 -26.16 55.71
C VAL A 69 -42.89 -25.21 56.17
N ASP A 70 -43.55 -24.51 55.25
CA ASP A 70 -44.63 -23.58 55.57
C ASP A 70 -46.03 -24.24 55.55
N GLY A 71 -46.14 -25.48 55.08
CA GLY A 71 -47.35 -26.30 55.10
C GLY A 71 -48.41 -25.80 54.12
N ASN A 72 -47.99 -25.10 53.07
CA ASN A 72 -48.91 -24.52 52.08
C ASN A 72 -49.36 -25.54 51.01
N GLY A 73 -48.77 -26.75 50.99
CA GLY A 73 -49.07 -27.83 50.05
C GLY A 73 -48.24 -27.81 48.77
N ASP A 74 -47.40 -26.79 48.56
CA ASP A 74 -46.57 -26.55 47.37
C ASP A 74 -45.10 -26.33 47.75
N VAL A 75 -44.23 -27.30 47.45
CA VAL A 75 -42.80 -27.17 47.71
C VAL A 75 -42.16 -26.16 46.76
N SER A 76 -41.78 -24.99 47.27
CA SER A 76 -41.13 -23.94 46.50
C SER A 76 -39.72 -24.35 46.03
N HIS A 77 -39.19 -23.67 45.01
CA HIS A 77 -37.82 -23.92 44.54
C HIS A 77 -36.77 -23.67 45.64
N ALA A 78 -37.03 -22.74 46.56
CA ALA A 78 -36.14 -22.47 47.69
C ALA A 78 -36.14 -23.63 48.69
N GLU A 79 -37.32 -24.13 49.05
CA GLU A 79 -37.49 -25.27 49.95
C GLU A 79 -36.89 -26.55 49.39
N LYS A 80 -37.16 -26.86 48.12
CA LYS A 80 -36.55 -27.99 47.43
C LYS A 80 -35.02 -27.93 47.45
N LYS A 81 -34.45 -26.72 47.33
CA LYS A 81 -33.01 -26.50 47.41
C LYS A 81 -32.48 -26.67 48.83
N ILE A 82 -33.16 -26.14 49.84
CA ILE A 82 -32.78 -26.30 51.25
C ILE A 82 -32.82 -27.77 51.64
N HIS A 83 -33.91 -28.47 51.31
CA HIS A 83 -34.06 -29.91 51.54
C HIS A 83 -32.94 -30.70 50.85
N GLY A 84 -32.64 -30.40 49.57
CA GLY A 84 -31.51 -31.01 48.87
C GLY A 84 -30.15 -30.74 49.52
N CYS A 85 -29.94 -29.53 50.06
CA CYS A 85 -28.72 -29.20 50.81
C CYS A 85 -28.63 -29.95 52.13
N LEU A 86 -29.75 -30.17 52.83
CA LEU A 86 -29.79 -30.93 54.08
C LEU A 86 -29.54 -32.43 53.84
N LEU A 87 -30.09 -33.00 52.76
CA LEU A 87 -29.78 -34.36 52.35
C LEU A 87 -28.31 -34.55 51.95
N ALA A 88 -27.74 -33.59 51.22
CA ALA A 88 -26.34 -33.64 50.81
C ALA A 88 -25.34 -33.42 51.97
N ALA A 89 -25.83 -32.95 53.12
CA ALA A 89 -25.01 -32.69 54.29
C ALA A 89 -24.83 -33.91 55.20
N ASP A 90 -25.71 -34.89 55.11
CA ASP A 90 -25.54 -36.22 55.71
C ASP A 90 -24.44 -36.97 54.94
N LYS A 91 -23.20 -36.78 55.39
CA LYS A 91 -22.02 -37.34 54.71
C LYS A 91 -21.75 -38.77 55.13
N ASP A 92 -22.21 -39.16 56.32
CA ASP A 92 -22.02 -40.50 56.84
C ASP A 92 -23.13 -41.46 56.42
N GLY A 93 -24.22 -40.95 55.82
CA GLY A 93 -25.32 -41.72 55.24
C GLY A 93 -26.16 -42.43 56.29
N ASN A 94 -26.14 -41.93 57.52
CA ASN A 94 -26.77 -42.59 58.66
C ASN A 94 -28.29 -42.27 58.76
N GLY A 95 -28.80 -41.31 57.97
CA GLY A 95 -30.20 -40.88 57.99
C GLY A 95 -30.54 -39.89 59.12
N TRP A 96 -29.54 -39.37 59.83
CA TRP A 96 -29.64 -38.44 60.95
C TRP A 96 -28.72 -37.26 60.73
N LEU A 97 -29.27 -36.05 60.81
CA LEU A 97 -28.47 -34.85 60.70
C LEU A 97 -27.80 -34.54 62.05
N SER A 98 -26.48 -34.61 62.10
CA SER A 98 -25.73 -34.16 63.27
C SER A 98 -25.72 -32.62 63.35
N THR A 99 -25.55 -32.08 64.56
CA THR A 99 -25.45 -30.62 64.75
C THR A 99 -24.33 -30.01 63.90
N LYS A 100 -23.20 -30.72 63.75
CA LYS A 100 -22.06 -30.28 62.92
C LYS A 100 -22.44 -30.17 61.44
N GLU A 101 -23.16 -31.15 60.91
CA GLU A 101 -23.61 -31.13 59.51
C GLU A 101 -24.64 -30.03 59.27
N PHE A 102 -25.59 -29.87 60.20
CA PHE A 102 -26.56 -28.78 60.15
C PHE A 102 -25.88 -27.39 60.15
N TYR A 103 -24.93 -27.15 61.05
CA TYR A 103 -24.16 -25.90 61.07
C TYR A 103 -23.31 -25.70 59.80
N SER A 104 -22.82 -26.77 59.19
CA SER A 104 -22.08 -26.69 57.92
C SER A 104 -22.97 -26.19 56.77
N VAL A 105 -24.24 -26.64 56.73
CA VAL A 105 -25.23 -26.15 55.76
C VAL A 105 -25.57 -24.70 56.03
N LEU A 106 -25.86 -24.34 57.29
CA LEU A 106 -26.24 -22.98 57.67
C LEU A 106 -25.13 -21.97 57.38
N SER A 107 -23.88 -22.31 57.73
CA SER A 107 -22.72 -21.46 57.42
C SER A 107 -22.45 -21.34 55.92
N GLY A 108 -22.76 -22.38 55.13
CA GLY A 108 -22.77 -22.34 53.67
C GLY A 108 -23.77 -21.32 53.11
N PHE A 109 -25.01 -21.33 53.62
CA PHE A 109 -26.03 -20.34 53.22
C PHE A 109 -25.65 -18.91 53.61
N LEU A 110 -25.18 -18.70 54.84
CA LEU A 110 -24.75 -17.37 55.31
C LEU A 110 -23.55 -16.83 54.51
N SER A 111 -22.63 -17.70 54.10
CA SER A 111 -21.48 -17.32 53.27
C SER A 111 -21.89 -16.98 51.83
N ALA A 112 -22.83 -17.74 51.27
CA ALA A 112 -23.38 -17.47 49.94
C ALA A 112 -24.15 -16.13 49.88
N GLU A 113 -24.85 -15.76 50.97
CA GLU A 113 -25.58 -14.49 51.06
C GLU A 113 -24.65 -13.28 51.12
N LYS A 114 -23.57 -13.36 51.92
CA LYS A 114 -22.52 -12.31 51.97
C LYS A 114 -21.85 -12.11 50.60
N GLY A 115 -21.63 -13.20 49.86
CA GLY A 115 -21.08 -13.14 48.51
C GLY A 115 -21.96 -12.34 47.55
N ARG A 116 -23.29 -12.56 47.56
CA ARG A 116 -24.22 -11.87 46.66
C ARG A 116 -24.19 -10.34 46.79
N LEU A 117 -24.05 -9.82 48.01
CA LEU A 117 -23.95 -8.38 48.24
C LEU A 117 -22.63 -7.79 47.70
N LEU A 118 -21.53 -8.51 47.84
CA LEU A 118 -20.24 -8.11 47.28
C LEU A 118 -20.26 -8.13 45.75
N TYR A 119 -20.79 -9.19 45.14
CA TYR A 119 -20.95 -9.26 43.69
C TYR A 119 -21.85 -8.16 43.14
N LYS A 120 -22.94 -7.81 43.84
CA LYS A 120 -23.80 -6.69 43.43
C LYS A 120 -23.04 -5.35 43.44
N LYS A 121 -22.22 -5.10 44.46
CA LYS A 121 -21.37 -3.90 44.52
C LYS A 121 -20.32 -3.90 43.40
N LEU A 122 -19.63 -5.02 43.20
CA LEU A 122 -18.62 -5.14 42.14
C LEU A 122 -19.21 -4.97 40.73
N ALA A 123 -20.40 -5.52 40.48
CA ALA A 123 -21.09 -5.37 39.20
C ALA A 123 -21.44 -3.90 38.92
N ILE A 124 -21.90 -3.15 39.93
CA ILE A 124 -22.17 -1.70 39.81
C ILE A 124 -20.88 -0.92 39.54
N PHE A 125 -19.80 -1.20 40.28
CA PHE A 125 -18.50 -0.56 40.04
C PHE A 125 -17.95 -0.85 38.66
N SER A 126 -18.08 -2.10 38.19
CA SER A 126 -17.67 -2.50 36.84
C SER A 126 -18.45 -1.75 35.76
N LEU A 127 -19.78 -1.65 35.91
CA LEU A 127 -20.62 -0.93 34.95
C LEU A 127 -20.28 0.56 34.89
N VAL A 128 -20.08 1.21 36.05
CA VAL A 128 -19.64 2.61 36.11
C VAL A 128 -18.27 2.79 35.46
N GLY A 129 -17.33 1.86 35.72
CA GLY A 129 -16.03 1.85 35.08
C GLY A 129 -16.10 1.77 33.56
N CYS A 130 -16.95 0.89 33.01
CA CYS A 130 -17.17 0.79 31.57
C CYS A 130 -17.72 2.08 30.95
N VAL A 131 -18.65 2.77 31.63
CA VAL A 131 -19.20 4.05 31.14
C VAL A 131 -18.12 5.13 31.14
N ILE A 132 -17.33 5.24 32.20
CA ILE A 132 -16.21 6.20 32.25
C ILE A 132 -15.21 5.92 31.12
N LEU A 133 -14.87 4.66 30.89
CA LEU A 133 -13.92 4.24 29.87
C LEU A 133 -14.46 4.46 28.44
N ALA A 134 -15.77 4.33 28.23
CA ALA A 134 -16.41 4.69 26.97
C ALA A 134 -16.46 6.22 26.74
N CYS A 135 -16.67 7.01 27.79
CA CYS A 135 -16.65 8.47 27.68
C CYS A 135 -15.25 9.00 27.37
N THR A 136 -14.18 8.40 27.90
CA THR A 136 -12.80 8.85 27.63
C THR A 136 -12.35 8.54 26.20
N THR A 137 -12.73 7.39 25.63
CA THR A 137 -12.40 7.04 24.23
C THR A 137 -13.16 7.92 23.23
N LEU A 138 -14.40 8.28 23.53
CA LEU A 138 -15.17 9.23 22.71
C LEU A 138 -14.59 10.65 22.77
N GLY A 139 -14.18 11.12 23.96
CA GLY A 139 -13.62 12.47 24.13
C GLY A 139 -12.26 12.65 23.45
N THR A 140 -11.42 11.62 23.44
CA THR A 140 -10.10 11.66 22.76
C THR A 140 -10.24 11.67 21.23
N SER A 141 -11.21 10.94 20.69
CA SER A 141 -11.44 10.87 19.24
C SER A 141 -11.94 12.21 18.66
N THR A 142 -12.80 12.93 19.37
CA THR A 142 -13.28 14.25 18.92
C THR A 142 -12.21 15.33 19.02
N ALA A 143 -11.37 15.29 20.07
CA ALA A 143 -10.23 16.20 20.19
C ALA A 143 -9.21 16.01 19.06
N ALA A 144 -8.90 14.75 18.70
CA ALA A 144 -8.00 14.45 17.59
C ALA A 144 -8.59 14.91 16.24
N ALA A 145 -9.90 14.74 16.02
CA ALA A 145 -10.55 15.19 14.79
C ALA A 145 -10.57 16.72 14.64
N VAL A 146 -10.74 17.46 15.74
CA VAL A 146 -10.67 18.93 15.71
C VAL A 146 -9.22 19.38 15.50
N LEU A 147 -8.24 18.78 16.17
CA LEU A 147 -6.82 19.09 15.96
C LEU A 147 -6.37 18.77 14.52
N ALA A 148 -6.90 17.71 13.91
CA ALA A 148 -6.60 17.37 12.51
C ALA A 148 -7.31 18.29 11.49
N LYS A 149 -8.36 19.01 11.89
CA LYS A 149 -9.17 19.84 10.98
C LYS A 149 -8.80 21.33 11.03
N GLU A 150 -8.09 21.76 12.05
CA GLU A 150 -7.68 23.17 12.24
C GLU A 150 -6.25 23.47 11.75
N SER A 151 -5.80 22.84 10.65
CA SER A 151 -4.78 23.46 9.81
C SER A 151 -5.42 24.61 9.04
N PHE A 152 -5.71 25.71 9.76
CA PHE A 152 -6.27 26.93 9.19
C PHE A 152 -5.30 27.47 8.14
N VAL A 153 -5.70 27.40 6.88
CA VAL A 153 -5.00 28.05 5.78
C VAL A 153 -5.31 29.54 5.85
N SER A 154 -4.43 30.32 6.48
CA SER A 154 -4.50 31.78 6.43
C SER A 154 -3.82 32.25 5.13
N GLU A 155 -4.65 32.52 4.12
CA GLU A 155 -4.40 33.15 2.82
C GLU A 155 -3.28 32.59 1.91
N THR A 156 -2.18 31.98 2.37
CA THR A 156 -1.18 31.30 1.50
C THR A 156 -0.23 30.33 2.22
N LEU A 157 -0.22 30.29 3.56
CA LEU A 157 0.74 29.49 4.33
C LEU A 157 0.00 28.71 5.42
N MET A 158 0.22 27.39 5.52
CA MET A 158 -0.16 26.70 6.76
C MET A 158 0.87 27.05 7.82
N VAL A 159 0.34 27.46 8.95
CA VAL A 159 1.10 27.81 10.12
C VAL A 159 0.70 26.84 11.22
N ASP A 160 1.68 26.28 11.93
CA ASP A 160 1.44 25.47 13.12
C ASP A 160 0.78 26.33 14.22
N ALA A 161 0.28 25.70 15.28
CA ALA A 161 -0.29 26.38 16.45
C ALA A 161 0.64 27.43 17.07
N ASP A 162 1.95 27.27 16.89
CA ASP A 162 3.00 28.19 17.36
C ASP A 162 3.27 29.37 16.40
N GLY A 163 2.53 29.48 15.30
CA GLY A 163 2.79 30.50 14.27
C GLY A 163 4.04 30.23 13.43
N LYS A 164 4.56 28.99 13.45
CA LYS A 164 5.66 28.54 12.59
C LYS A 164 5.13 28.03 11.24
N VAL A 165 5.70 28.51 10.14
CA VAL A 165 5.36 28.03 8.79
C VAL A 165 5.71 26.55 8.68
N VAL A 166 4.70 25.72 8.45
CA VAL A 166 4.89 24.30 8.13
C VAL A 166 4.91 24.19 6.61
N ALA A 167 5.90 23.48 6.06
CA ALA A 167 5.97 23.25 4.63
C ALA A 167 4.76 22.40 4.20
N VAL A 168 3.82 23.02 3.51
CA VAL A 168 2.69 22.31 2.88
C VAL A 168 3.18 21.90 1.50
N ALA A 169 3.13 20.60 1.22
CA ALA A 169 3.23 20.13 -0.15
C ALA A 169 2.11 20.81 -0.95
N LYS A 170 2.44 21.57 -1.99
CA LYS A 170 1.44 22.21 -2.82
C LYS A 170 0.51 21.12 -3.40
N ALA A 171 -0.78 21.41 -3.42
CA ALA A 171 -1.76 20.49 -4.00
C ALA A 171 -1.62 20.52 -5.52
N GLU A 172 -0.77 19.64 -6.05
CA GLU A 172 -0.56 19.49 -7.48
C GLU A 172 -1.76 18.81 -8.15
N THR A 173 -2.23 19.38 -9.25
CA THR A 173 -3.27 18.79 -10.10
C THR A 173 -2.66 18.30 -11.40
N SER A 174 -2.92 17.04 -11.74
CA SER A 174 -2.43 16.43 -12.98
C SER A 174 -3.25 16.88 -14.19
N LEU A 175 -2.60 17.54 -15.15
CA LEU A 175 -3.18 17.99 -16.41
C LEU A 175 -2.68 17.14 -17.60
N PRO A 176 -3.50 16.95 -18.65
CA PRO A 176 -3.07 16.23 -19.84
C PRO A 176 -2.09 17.06 -20.67
N LEU A 177 -1.21 16.40 -21.44
CA LEU A 177 -0.23 17.07 -22.32
C LEU A 177 -0.85 18.04 -23.33
N LEU A 178 -2.12 17.83 -23.72
CA LEU A 178 -2.92 18.76 -24.54
C LEU A 178 -2.85 20.20 -24.04
N VAL A 179 -2.83 20.42 -22.73
CA VAL A 179 -2.89 21.75 -22.12
C VAL A 179 -1.56 22.49 -22.18
N ALA A 180 -0.44 21.79 -22.33
CA ALA A 180 0.89 22.37 -22.20
C ALA A 180 1.12 23.62 -23.10
N PRO A 181 0.72 23.66 -24.39
CA PRO A 181 0.96 24.83 -25.24
C PRO A 181 0.24 26.12 -24.82
N VAL A 182 -0.88 26.03 -24.08
CA VAL A 182 -1.68 27.20 -23.70
C VAL A 182 -1.34 27.76 -22.32
N LEU A 183 -0.54 27.04 -21.54
CA LEU A 183 -0.05 27.50 -20.24
C LEU A 183 0.73 28.82 -20.36
N SER A 184 0.66 29.60 -19.28
CA SER A 184 1.50 30.79 -19.14
C SER A 184 2.99 30.38 -19.11
N PRO A 185 3.92 31.25 -19.54
CA PRO A 185 5.35 30.94 -19.50
C PRO A 185 5.84 30.67 -18.07
N GLU A 186 5.20 31.27 -17.07
CA GLU A 186 5.49 31.06 -15.64
C GLU A 186 5.08 29.66 -15.20
N GLN A 187 3.87 29.21 -15.57
CA GLN A 187 3.38 27.86 -15.31
C GLN A 187 4.19 26.80 -16.06
N LEU A 188 4.65 27.08 -17.28
CA LEU A 188 5.53 26.18 -18.02
C LEU A 188 6.89 26.02 -17.33
N ALA A 189 7.43 27.11 -16.77
CA ALA A 189 8.69 27.07 -16.05
C ALA A 189 8.60 26.35 -14.70
N SER A 190 7.40 26.26 -14.10
CA SER A 190 7.19 25.53 -12.83
C SER A 190 6.98 24.03 -13.01
N ILE A 191 6.90 23.52 -14.25
CA ILE A 191 6.77 22.07 -14.48
C ILE A 191 8.15 21.43 -14.30
N GLU A 192 8.36 20.78 -13.15
CA GLU A 192 9.61 20.06 -12.85
C GLU A 192 9.55 18.59 -13.26
N LYS A 193 8.37 17.97 -13.15
CA LYS A 193 8.16 16.54 -13.35
C LYS A 193 6.97 16.26 -14.27
N MET A 194 7.11 15.28 -15.13
CA MET A 194 6.02 14.70 -15.90
C MET A 194 6.04 13.18 -15.83
N THR A 195 4.86 12.55 -15.92
CA THR A 195 4.74 11.10 -16.02
C THR A 195 4.23 10.76 -17.41
N VAL A 196 4.91 9.85 -18.09
CA VAL A 196 4.53 9.39 -19.43
C VAL A 196 4.42 7.87 -19.45
N THR A 197 3.47 7.36 -20.23
CA THR A 197 3.25 5.94 -20.46
C THR A 197 3.36 5.69 -21.95
N TYR A 198 4.27 4.82 -22.36
CA TYR A 198 4.48 4.47 -23.75
C TYR A 198 4.63 2.95 -23.91
N LYS A 199 4.43 2.47 -25.14
CA LYS A 199 4.67 1.08 -25.49
C LYS A 199 6.13 0.95 -25.93
N SER A 200 6.85 0.00 -25.35
CA SER A 200 8.20 -0.33 -25.80
C SER A 200 8.11 -1.36 -26.94
N ASP A 201 8.59 -0.98 -28.12
CA ASP A 201 8.58 -1.85 -29.31
C ASP A 201 9.70 -2.91 -29.29
N GLY A 202 10.46 -2.99 -28.19
CA GLY A 202 11.73 -3.70 -28.12
C GLY A 202 11.83 -4.79 -27.04
N ALA A 203 10.73 -5.42 -26.62
CA ALA A 203 10.83 -6.59 -25.74
C ALA A 203 11.64 -7.68 -26.47
N PRO A 204 12.85 -8.04 -26.00
CA PRO A 204 13.80 -8.89 -26.74
C PRO A 204 13.26 -10.30 -27.03
N ASP A 205 12.21 -10.73 -26.32
CA ASP A 205 11.70 -12.09 -26.38
C ASP A 205 10.41 -12.26 -27.22
N GLY A 206 10.05 -11.26 -28.04
CA GLY A 206 8.76 -11.29 -28.75
C GLY A 206 7.55 -11.29 -27.79
N GLY A 207 7.78 -10.82 -26.56
CA GLY A 207 6.79 -10.66 -25.51
C GLY A 207 5.76 -9.60 -25.86
N LYS A 208 4.59 -9.71 -25.24
CA LYS A 208 3.46 -8.79 -25.43
C LYS A 208 3.89 -7.33 -25.23
N GLU A 209 3.30 -6.40 -25.98
CA GLU A 209 3.50 -4.96 -25.80
C GLU A 209 3.21 -4.57 -24.34
N GLU A 210 4.25 -4.37 -23.53
CA GLU A 210 4.12 -3.89 -22.16
C GLU A 210 4.12 -2.35 -22.16
N ALA A 211 3.18 -1.78 -21.41
CA ALA A 211 3.12 -0.35 -21.20
C ALA A 211 4.15 0.03 -20.14
N VAL A 212 5.17 0.79 -20.56
CA VAL A 212 6.21 1.32 -19.67
C VAL A 212 5.76 2.67 -19.15
N GLN A 213 5.70 2.82 -17.83
CA GLN A 213 5.45 4.10 -17.17
C GLN A 213 6.78 4.70 -16.71
N ALA A 214 7.10 5.90 -17.18
CA ALA A 214 8.32 6.62 -16.84
C ALA A 214 8.00 7.96 -16.17
N SER A 215 8.72 8.27 -15.08
CA SER A 215 8.76 9.61 -14.48
C SER A 215 9.95 10.36 -15.05
N LEU A 216 9.70 11.50 -15.71
CA LEU A 216 10.70 12.29 -16.40
C LEU A 216 10.84 13.67 -15.73
N TYR A 217 12.08 14.14 -15.60
CA TYR A 217 12.39 15.47 -15.07
C TYR A 217 12.65 16.45 -16.21
N VAL A 218 11.98 17.59 -16.18
CA VAL A 218 12.06 18.63 -17.20
C VAL A 218 13.22 19.56 -16.85
N SER A 219 14.14 19.77 -17.79
CA SER A 219 15.24 20.73 -17.66
C SER A 219 14.90 22.08 -18.29
N HIS A 220 14.31 22.08 -19.48
CA HIS A 220 13.94 23.29 -20.21
C HIS A 220 12.63 23.13 -20.95
N VAL A 221 11.93 24.25 -21.15
CA VAL A 221 10.70 24.31 -21.94
C VAL A 221 10.84 25.34 -23.05
N LYS A 222 10.50 24.92 -24.28
CA LYS A 222 10.51 25.77 -25.47
C LYS A 222 9.11 25.80 -26.07
N ARG A 223 8.42 26.93 -25.92
CA ARG A 223 7.11 27.19 -26.55
C ARG A 223 7.31 27.85 -27.91
N PHE A 224 6.75 27.25 -28.95
CA PHE A 224 6.82 27.77 -30.33
C PHE A 224 5.52 28.44 -30.76
N SER A 225 4.37 27.90 -30.33
CA SER A 225 3.04 28.44 -30.63
C SER A 225 2.04 28.02 -29.54
N LYS A 226 0.78 28.44 -29.67
CA LYS A 226 -0.35 27.96 -28.84
C LYS A 226 -0.71 26.49 -29.06
N THR A 227 -0.03 25.79 -29.98
CA THR A 227 -0.25 24.36 -30.28
C THR A 227 1.05 23.55 -30.27
N ARG A 228 2.21 24.20 -30.03
CA ARG A 228 3.54 23.59 -30.11
C ARG A 228 4.41 23.97 -28.93
N VAL A 229 4.77 22.96 -28.14
CA VAL A 229 5.73 23.08 -27.04
C VAL A 229 6.65 21.87 -27.04
N THR A 230 7.89 22.08 -26.62
CA THR A 230 8.90 21.03 -26.47
C THR A 230 9.49 21.11 -25.07
N PHE A 231 9.52 19.99 -24.39
CA PHE A 231 10.16 19.80 -23.09
C PHE A 231 11.47 19.05 -23.31
N GLU A 232 12.57 19.64 -22.88
CA GLU A 232 13.88 18.98 -22.80
C GLU A 232 14.02 18.35 -21.42
N LEU A 233 14.56 17.14 -21.36
CA LEU A 233 14.63 16.35 -20.14
C LEU A 233 16.04 16.38 -19.54
N ALA A 234 16.16 16.33 -18.21
CA ALA A 234 17.44 16.43 -17.51
C ALA A 234 18.27 15.13 -17.58
N PHE A 235 17.70 14.00 -17.13
CA PHE A 235 18.36 12.69 -17.08
C PHE A 235 17.29 11.59 -17.25
N PRO A 236 17.48 10.57 -18.11
CA PRO A 236 18.66 10.27 -18.96
C PRO A 236 18.81 11.19 -20.19
N GLY A 237 17.98 12.23 -20.30
CA GLY A 237 17.90 13.10 -21.47
C GLY A 237 16.67 12.78 -22.31
N GLY A 238 16.67 13.25 -23.56
CA GLY A 238 15.53 13.12 -24.46
C GLY A 238 14.65 14.37 -24.51
N LEU A 239 13.54 14.25 -25.23
CA LEU A 239 12.62 15.36 -25.50
C LEU A 239 11.17 14.87 -25.59
N VAL A 240 10.26 15.65 -25.02
CA VAL A 240 8.82 15.45 -25.19
C VAL A 240 8.28 16.59 -26.05
N GLN A 241 7.73 16.25 -27.21
CA GLN A 241 7.18 17.19 -28.18
C GLN A 241 5.68 17.08 -28.20
N VAL A 242 5.00 18.19 -27.93
CA VAL A 242 3.54 18.34 -28.06
C VAL A 242 3.28 19.28 -29.23
N TRP A 243 2.92 18.73 -30.39
CA TRP A 243 2.82 19.45 -31.65
C TRP A 243 1.48 19.17 -32.33
N ASP A 244 0.68 20.21 -32.54
CA ASP A 244 -0.50 20.21 -33.40
C ASP A 244 -1.48 19.04 -33.14
N GLY A 245 -1.73 18.73 -31.86
CA GLY A 245 -2.66 17.65 -31.48
C GLY A 245 -2.01 16.29 -31.28
N ALA A 246 -0.68 16.17 -31.43
CA ALA A 246 0.06 14.94 -31.17
C ALA A 246 1.11 15.16 -30.08
N ALA A 247 1.36 14.11 -29.28
CA ALA A 247 2.44 14.08 -28.31
C ALA A 247 3.39 12.94 -28.63
N THR A 248 4.69 13.21 -28.65
CA THR A 248 5.73 12.21 -28.88
C THR A 248 6.85 12.38 -27.87
N TYR A 249 7.38 11.25 -27.39
CA TYR A 249 8.54 11.18 -26.53
C TYR A 249 9.69 10.60 -27.35
N ARG A 250 10.84 11.27 -27.33
CA ARG A 250 12.08 10.73 -27.88
C ARG A 250 13.07 10.56 -26.74
N ASP A 251 13.52 9.33 -26.55
CA ASP A 251 14.44 8.96 -25.48
C ASP A 251 15.88 9.42 -25.75
N ALA A 252 16.81 9.03 -24.89
CA ALA A 252 18.23 9.34 -25.04
C ALA A 252 18.88 8.65 -26.26
N GLU A 253 18.31 7.55 -26.74
CA GLU A 253 18.75 6.78 -27.90
C GLU A 253 18.12 7.28 -29.21
N ALA A 254 17.35 8.37 -29.14
CA ALA A 254 16.59 8.96 -30.23
C ALA A 254 15.45 8.08 -30.79
N VAL A 255 15.03 7.04 -30.06
CA VAL A 255 13.85 6.24 -30.37
C VAL A 255 12.60 7.05 -30.05
N GLN A 256 11.66 7.10 -30.99
CA GLN A 256 10.45 7.92 -30.87
C GLN A 256 9.24 7.07 -30.49
N HIS A 257 8.63 7.40 -29.37
CA HIS A 257 7.42 6.79 -28.85
C HIS A 257 6.23 7.76 -28.97
N ASN A 258 5.08 7.24 -29.38
CA ASN A 258 3.83 8.02 -29.40
C ASN A 258 3.22 8.05 -27.99
N LEU A 259 2.92 9.26 -27.51
CA LEU A 259 2.27 9.47 -26.22
C LEU A 259 0.78 9.79 -26.42
N CYS A 260 -0.04 9.51 -25.40
CA CYS A 260 -1.41 9.98 -25.41
C CYS A 260 -1.46 11.48 -25.14
N PHE A 261 -2.13 12.19 -26.03
CA PHE A 261 -2.22 13.65 -25.97
C PHE A 261 -3.26 14.16 -24.97
N ALA A 262 -4.44 13.53 -24.89
CA ALA A 262 -5.59 14.05 -24.14
C ALA A 262 -5.91 13.30 -22.83
N LYS A 263 -5.19 12.21 -22.51
CA LYS A 263 -5.50 11.36 -21.34
C LYS A 263 -4.48 11.54 -20.22
N VAL A 264 -4.94 12.05 -19.08
CA VAL A 264 -4.13 12.26 -17.85
C VAL A 264 -3.45 10.96 -17.39
N GLY A 265 -4.13 9.82 -17.46
CA GLY A 265 -3.56 8.53 -17.04
C GLY A 265 -2.43 7.99 -17.92
N CYS A 266 -2.19 8.59 -19.08
CA CYS A 266 -1.13 8.15 -19.99
C CYS A 266 0.02 9.16 -20.04
N ALA A 267 -0.28 10.45 -20.12
CA ALA A 267 0.74 11.47 -19.96
C ALA A 267 0.18 12.69 -19.23
N ALA A 268 0.83 13.06 -18.14
CA ALA A 268 0.43 14.20 -17.32
C ALA A 268 1.61 14.94 -16.71
N PHE A 269 1.40 16.23 -16.50
CA PHE A 269 2.26 17.09 -15.67
C PHE A 269 1.41 17.70 -14.55
N SER A 270 2.07 18.09 -13.47
CA SER A 270 1.44 18.70 -12.31
C SER A 270 1.46 20.23 -12.39
N VAL A 271 0.37 20.89 -12.02
CA VAL A 271 0.32 22.35 -11.77
C VAL A 271 -0.32 22.67 -10.42
N ASP A 272 0.00 23.83 -9.87
CA ASP A 272 -0.45 24.26 -8.54
C ASP A 272 -1.94 24.66 -8.47
N ASP A 273 -2.60 24.93 -9.61
CA ASP A 273 -3.93 25.54 -9.66
C ASP A 273 -5.02 24.56 -10.15
N ALA A 274 -5.61 23.81 -9.21
CA ALA A 274 -6.71 22.89 -9.48
C ALA A 274 -7.94 23.56 -10.11
N GLY A 275 -8.20 24.82 -9.74
CA GLY A 275 -9.40 25.57 -10.14
C GLY A 275 -9.42 26.00 -11.61
N GLU A 276 -8.28 25.98 -12.30
CA GLU A 276 -8.18 26.42 -13.70
C GLU A 276 -8.09 25.26 -14.70
N ALA A 277 -8.02 24.01 -14.22
CA ALA A 277 -7.83 22.84 -15.06
C ALA A 277 -8.83 22.74 -16.22
N GLU A 278 -10.12 22.89 -15.94
CA GLU A 278 -11.18 22.81 -16.96
C GLU A 278 -11.09 23.96 -17.98
N LYS A 279 -10.76 25.17 -17.51
CA LYS A 279 -10.60 26.35 -18.36
C LYS A 279 -9.41 26.21 -19.31
N LEU A 280 -8.29 25.69 -18.81
CA LEU A 280 -7.09 25.46 -19.60
C LEU A 280 -7.28 24.36 -20.64
N VAL A 281 -8.04 23.31 -20.33
CA VAL A 281 -8.43 22.29 -21.33
C VAL A 281 -9.29 22.91 -22.43
N ALA A 282 -10.30 23.71 -22.07
CA ALA A 282 -11.13 24.40 -23.06
C ALA A 282 -10.33 25.37 -23.94
N GLU A 283 -9.40 26.13 -23.37
CA GLU A 283 -8.51 27.02 -24.13
C GLU A 283 -7.59 26.24 -25.08
N ALA A 284 -7.09 25.07 -24.67
CA ALA A 284 -6.28 24.20 -25.52
C ALA A 284 -7.07 23.67 -26.71
N GLU A 285 -8.31 23.25 -26.50
CA GLU A 285 -9.21 22.81 -27.56
C GLU A 285 -9.54 23.96 -28.54
N GLU A 286 -9.84 25.16 -28.02
CA GLU A 286 -10.06 26.36 -28.84
C GLU A 286 -8.81 26.75 -29.65
N ALA A 287 -7.61 26.61 -29.08
CA ALA A 287 -6.36 26.88 -29.79
C ALA A 287 -6.13 25.89 -30.95
N LEU A 288 -6.49 24.62 -30.76
CA LEU A 288 -6.45 23.61 -31.83
C LEU A 288 -7.52 23.87 -32.90
N ALA A 289 -8.72 24.29 -32.49
CA ALA A 289 -9.80 24.72 -33.36
C ALA A 289 -9.37 25.86 -34.28
N ALA A 290 -8.81 26.92 -33.70
CA ALA A 290 -8.34 28.09 -34.40
C ALA A 290 -7.20 27.77 -35.38
N ALA A 291 -6.40 26.73 -35.11
CA ALA A 291 -5.37 26.24 -36.00
C ALA A 291 -5.91 25.34 -37.15
N GLY A 292 -7.21 25.06 -37.19
CA GLY A 292 -7.84 24.18 -38.17
C GLY A 292 -7.57 22.69 -37.94
N LEU A 293 -7.22 22.32 -36.70
CA LEU A 293 -6.86 20.94 -36.32
C LEU A 293 -8.05 20.16 -35.70
N GLU A 294 -9.18 20.82 -35.46
CA GLU A 294 -10.40 20.29 -34.83
C GLU A 294 -11.03 19.07 -35.54
N GLY A 295 -10.73 18.87 -36.83
CA GLY A 295 -11.34 17.82 -37.64
C GLY A 295 -10.62 16.48 -37.60
N ARG A 296 -9.35 16.45 -37.19
CA ARG A 296 -8.71 15.18 -36.83
C ARG A 296 -9.09 14.88 -35.41
N ARG A 297 -10.35 14.48 -35.20
CA ARG A 297 -10.68 13.63 -34.05
C ARG A 297 -9.55 12.61 -34.02
N LEU A 298 -8.79 12.62 -32.92
CA LEU A 298 -7.96 11.52 -32.47
C LEU A 298 -8.93 10.36 -32.24
N GLY A 299 -9.53 9.84 -33.33
CA GLY A 299 -10.11 8.54 -33.40
C GLY A 299 -8.93 7.66 -33.11
N THR A 300 -8.77 7.37 -31.82
CA THR A 300 -8.46 6.07 -31.30
C THR A 300 -7.86 5.22 -32.41
N SER A 301 -6.59 5.48 -32.74
CA SER A 301 -5.78 4.58 -33.56
C SER A 301 -5.46 3.36 -32.68
N ILE A 302 -6.50 2.75 -32.12
CA ILE A 302 -6.53 1.42 -31.58
C ILE A 302 -7.16 0.61 -32.70
N GLY A 303 -6.34 0.11 -33.62
CA GLY A 303 -6.81 -0.81 -34.66
C GLY A 303 -6.19 -0.57 -36.03
N GLY A 304 -4.97 -1.09 -36.22
CA GLY A 304 -4.53 -1.68 -37.48
C GLY A 304 -4.32 -0.73 -38.66
N CYS A 305 -3.05 -0.47 -38.97
CA CYS A 305 -2.60 -0.35 -40.36
C CYS A 305 -2.76 -1.70 -41.08
N SER A 306 -3.99 -2.21 -41.24
CA SER A 306 -4.28 -3.21 -42.27
C SER A 306 -4.58 -2.43 -43.54
N MET A 307 -3.57 -2.28 -44.39
CA MET A 307 -3.77 -1.92 -45.78
C MET A 307 -4.86 -2.83 -46.36
N PRO A 308 -5.87 -2.30 -47.07
CA PRO A 308 -6.85 -3.16 -47.74
C PRO A 308 -6.10 -4.01 -48.76
N MET A 309 -6.02 -5.32 -48.53
CA MET A 309 -5.68 -6.26 -49.58
C MET A 309 -6.73 -6.12 -50.67
N GLY A 310 -6.32 -5.54 -51.79
CA GLY A 310 -7.13 -5.50 -53.00
C GLY A 310 -7.50 -6.92 -53.42
N SER A 311 -8.80 -7.14 -53.60
CA SER A 311 -9.37 -8.34 -54.20
C SER A 311 -8.69 -8.64 -55.55
N PRO A 312 -8.25 -9.88 -55.82
CA PRO A 312 -7.79 -10.27 -57.14
C PRO A 312 -9.01 -10.41 -58.08
N SER A 313 -9.01 -9.63 -59.16
CA SER A 313 -9.88 -9.87 -60.31
C SER A 313 -9.31 -11.03 -61.15
N PRO A 314 -10.17 -11.92 -61.70
CA PRO A 314 -9.71 -13.11 -62.41
C PRO A 314 -9.46 -12.80 -63.90
N GLY A 315 -8.19 -12.59 -64.26
CA GLY A 315 -7.75 -12.47 -65.65
C GLY A 315 -6.67 -13.51 -65.94
N GLY A 316 -7.05 -14.60 -66.62
CA GLY A 316 -6.13 -15.68 -66.99
C GLY A 316 -5.18 -15.29 -68.12
N CYS A 317 -3.96 -15.82 -68.06
CA CYS A 317 -3.06 -15.92 -69.20
C CYS A 317 -2.42 -17.31 -69.26
N SER A 318 -2.45 -17.82 -70.49
CA SER A 318 -1.99 -19.12 -70.99
C SER A 318 -0.49 -19.33 -70.83
N MET A 319 -0.08 -20.58 -70.60
CA MET A 319 1.30 -21.04 -70.69
C MET A 319 1.75 -21.16 -72.15
N SER A 320 2.95 -20.64 -72.47
CA SER A 320 3.86 -21.27 -73.43
C SER A 320 5.27 -20.64 -73.39
N THR A 321 6.23 -21.41 -72.85
CA THR A 321 7.68 -21.50 -73.17
C THR A 321 8.64 -20.33 -72.85
N PRO A 322 9.95 -20.63 -72.64
CA PRO A 322 10.77 -19.94 -71.65
C PRO A 322 11.78 -18.96 -72.29
N GLN A 323 11.67 -17.69 -71.91
CA GLN A 323 12.77 -16.75 -71.96
C GLN A 323 12.79 -16.03 -70.61
N ALA A 324 13.91 -16.21 -69.91
CA ALA A 324 14.15 -15.64 -68.60
C ALA A 324 14.40 -14.13 -68.76
N ASP A 325 13.33 -13.34 -68.75
CA ASP A 325 13.40 -11.91 -68.49
C ASP A 325 13.20 -11.69 -66.98
N CYS A 326 14.30 -11.45 -66.27
CA CYS A 326 14.30 -10.98 -64.90
C CYS A 326 13.83 -9.51 -64.87
N THR A 327 12.53 -9.28 -64.89
CA THR A 327 11.95 -7.94 -64.66
C THR A 327 11.84 -7.67 -63.16
N VAL A 328 12.32 -6.48 -62.78
CA VAL A 328 12.57 -5.98 -61.41
C VAL A 328 11.26 -5.55 -60.71
N ALA A 329 10.23 -6.39 -60.70
CA ALA A 329 8.88 -5.95 -60.33
C ALA A 329 8.48 -6.17 -58.86
N ASN A 330 9.33 -6.72 -57.97
CA ASN A 330 8.91 -7.05 -56.61
C ASN A 330 9.96 -6.75 -55.51
N CYS A 331 10.64 -5.61 -55.58
CA CYS A 331 11.34 -5.06 -54.41
C CYS A 331 10.45 -3.97 -53.79
N GLY A 332 9.99 -4.21 -52.57
CA GLY A 332 9.03 -3.37 -51.85
C GLY A 332 9.42 -1.90 -51.79
N ALA A 333 8.44 -1.04 -52.04
CA ALA A 333 8.57 0.40 -52.02
C ALA A 333 8.80 0.92 -50.59
N GLY A 334 10.01 1.38 -50.32
CA GLY A 334 10.37 2.06 -49.08
C GLY A 334 11.84 2.41 -49.05
N TRP A 335 12.19 3.59 -49.56
CA TRP A 335 13.45 4.31 -49.30
C TRP A 335 14.82 3.71 -49.75
N MET A 336 14.88 2.61 -50.49
CA MET A 336 16.14 2.08 -51.07
C MET A 336 16.17 1.96 -52.61
N TYR A 337 15.35 2.71 -53.33
CA TYR A 337 15.16 2.52 -54.78
C TYR A 337 16.30 3.04 -55.67
N MET A 338 17.18 3.91 -55.18
CA MET A 338 18.28 4.46 -55.99
C MET A 338 19.58 3.66 -55.86
N GLY A 339 19.84 3.01 -54.73
CA GLY A 339 21.06 2.22 -54.53
C GLY A 339 21.06 0.91 -55.31
N THR A 340 19.95 0.18 -55.26
CA THR A 340 19.86 -1.19 -55.80
C THR A 340 20.02 -1.26 -57.33
N MET A 341 19.53 -0.26 -58.08
CA MET A 341 19.75 -0.20 -59.53
C MET A 341 21.19 0.14 -59.90
N TRP A 342 21.86 1.00 -59.14
CA TRP A 342 23.25 1.36 -59.42
C TRP A 342 24.18 0.16 -59.20
N TYR A 343 24.00 -0.59 -58.11
CA TYR A 343 24.81 -1.77 -57.83
C TYR A 343 24.54 -2.92 -58.82
N GLY A 344 23.28 -3.14 -59.22
CA GLY A 344 22.97 -4.12 -60.27
C GLY A 344 23.63 -3.81 -61.61
N ALA A 345 23.83 -2.53 -61.94
CA ALA A 345 24.47 -2.10 -63.18
C ALA A 345 26.00 -2.00 -63.09
N ASN A 346 26.56 -1.67 -61.91
CA ASN A 346 27.99 -1.35 -61.75
C ASN A 346 28.79 -2.35 -60.93
N ASP A 347 28.15 -3.28 -60.20
CA ASP A 347 28.83 -4.36 -59.46
C ASP A 347 28.04 -5.68 -59.50
N PRO A 348 27.87 -6.26 -60.71
CA PRO A 348 27.21 -7.55 -60.86
C PRO A 348 28.03 -8.64 -60.16
N GLY A 349 27.51 -9.16 -59.05
CA GLY A 349 28.21 -10.14 -58.21
C GLY A 349 28.66 -9.62 -56.85
N CYS A 350 28.55 -8.31 -56.59
CA CYS A 350 28.81 -7.72 -55.26
C CYS A 350 30.25 -7.99 -54.76
N THR A 351 31.23 -7.87 -55.66
CA THR A 351 32.66 -8.17 -55.37
C THR A 351 33.55 -6.94 -55.43
N THR A 352 33.08 -5.83 -55.98
CA THR A 352 33.89 -4.65 -56.28
C THR A 352 33.77 -3.59 -55.20
N TYR A 353 32.61 -3.49 -54.55
CA TYR A 353 32.35 -2.56 -53.46
C TYR A 353 32.05 -3.29 -52.15
N GLU A 354 32.28 -2.60 -51.03
CA GLU A 354 32.05 -3.13 -49.69
C GLU A 354 30.57 -3.43 -49.43
N ASP A 355 30.28 -4.58 -48.82
CA ASP A 355 28.92 -5.08 -48.64
C ASP A 355 28.23 -4.41 -47.44
N TYR A 356 27.34 -3.46 -47.72
CA TYR A 356 26.49 -2.78 -46.73
C TYR A 356 25.11 -3.45 -46.60
N GLY A 357 25.05 -4.78 -46.79
CA GLY A 357 23.82 -5.57 -46.75
C GLY A 357 23.17 -5.79 -48.12
N GLN A 358 23.91 -5.57 -49.21
CA GLN A 358 23.41 -5.82 -50.56
C GLN A 358 23.29 -7.33 -50.84
N SER A 359 24.21 -8.17 -50.32
CA SER A 359 24.13 -9.62 -50.50
C SER A 359 22.92 -10.26 -49.79
N ALA A 360 22.55 -9.71 -48.62
CA ALA A 360 21.41 -10.17 -47.83
C ALA A 360 20.06 -9.78 -48.45
N ASN A 361 19.98 -8.59 -49.06
CA ASN A 361 18.71 -8.00 -49.52
C ASN A 361 18.47 -8.11 -51.03
N CYS A 362 19.51 -8.29 -51.84
CA CYS A 362 19.42 -8.33 -53.31
C CYS A 362 19.94 -9.66 -53.89
N ARG A 363 19.25 -10.76 -53.58
CA ARG A 363 19.53 -12.10 -54.15
C ARG A 363 19.57 -12.16 -55.68
N ALA A 364 18.88 -11.24 -56.36
CA ALA A 364 18.85 -11.16 -57.82
C ALA A 364 20.08 -10.47 -58.43
N ALA A 365 20.75 -9.58 -57.68
CA ALA A 365 21.89 -8.81 -58.20
C ALA A 365 23.23 -9.54 -58.00
N CYS A 366 23.40 -10.26 -56.88
CA CYS A 366 24.65 -10.93 -56.53
C CYS A 366 24.71 -12.40 -57.00
N GLY A 367 24.30 -12.69 -58.24
CA GLY A 367 24.16 -14.04 -58.85
C GLY A 367 24.85 -15.20 -58.11
N TYR A 368 24.04 -16.03 -57.45
CA TYR A 368 24.31 -17.36 -56.87
C TYR A 368 25.79 -17.79 -56.67
N CYS A 369 26.21 -17.99 -55.41
CA CYS A 369 27.43 -18.72 -55.09
C CYS A 369 27.09 -20.11 -54.49
N PRO A 370 27.64 -21.22 -55.01
CA PRO A 370 27.43 -22.55 -54.44
C PRO A 370 28.24 -22.69 -53.13
N ILE A 371 27.57 -23.14 -52.07
CA ILE A 371 28.24 -23.52 -50.81
C ILE A 371 29.04 -24.80 -51.07
N LYS A 372 30.32 -24.68 -51.43
CA LYS A 372 31.31 -25.75 -51.20
C LYS A 372 32.68 -25.17 -50.87
N LYS A 373 33.13 -25.52 -49.66
CA LYS A 373 34.52 -25.70 -49.22
C LYS A 373 35.24 -24.45 -48.68
N LEU A 374 34.95 -24.13 -47.42
CA LEU A 374 35.90 -23.45 -46.52
C LEU A 374 36.10 -24.32 -45.26
N GLU A 375 36.68 -25.50 -45.46
CA GLU A 375 37.40 -26.22 -44.41
C GLU A 375 38.86 -25.76 -44.49
N ARG A 376 39.44 -25.46 -43.32
CA ARG A 376 40.77 -24.88 -43.05
C ARG A 376 40.80 -23.36 -43.03
N LEU A 377 40.68 -22.82 -41.82
CA LEU A 377 41.50 -21.75 -41.25
C LEU A 377 41.02 -21.46 -39.81
N CYS A 378 41.07 -22.47 -38.94
CA CYS A 378 40.95 -22.30 -37.49
C CYS A 378 41.86 -23.33 -36.80
N GLU A 379 43.15 -23.27 -37.12
CA GLU A 379 44.19 -23.79 -36.22
C GLU A 379 45.13 -22.61 -35.96
N ASP A 380 45.39 -22.38 -34.68
CA ASP A 380 46.36 -21.45 -34.12
C ASP A 380 45.96 -19.97 -34.06
N TYR A 381 45.13 -19.60 -33.07
CA TYR A 381 45.35 -18.36 -32.31
C TYR A 381 44.58 -18.40 -30.97
N GLU A 382 45.32 -18.63 -29.88
CA GLU A 382 44.84 -18.36 -28.52
C GLU A 382 44.88 -16.84 -28.30
N ASP A 383 43.75 -16.17 -28.46
CA ASP A 383 43.54 -14.86 -27.84
C ASP A 383 42.05 -14.54 -27.71
N THR A 384 41.66 -14.22 -26.47
CA THR A 384 40.32 -13.96 -25.91
C THR A 384 39.57 -12.73 -26.49
N ALA A 385 39.76 -12.39 -27.76
CA ALA A 385 39.24 -11.15 -28.36
C ALA A 385 37.92 -11.27 -29.14
N CYS A 386 37.22 -12.42 -29.10
CA CYS A 386 35.94 -12.60 -29.79
C CYS A 386 34.82 -13.15 -28.89
N MET A 387 34.63 -12.57 -27.69
CA MET A 387 33.37 -12.72 -26.96
C MET A 387 32.48 -11.51 -27.19
N MET A 388 31.26 -11.77 -27.67
CA MET A 388 30.19 -10.79 -27.82
C MET A 388 29.80 -10.21 -26.44
N PRO A 389 29.26 -8.97 -26.36
CA PRO A 389 29.03 -8.26 -25.10
C PRO A 389 27.98 -8.89 -24.15
N ASN A 390 27.21 -9.90 -24.59
CA ASN A 390 26.09 -10.44 -23.82
C ASN A 390 26.46 -11.45 -22.72
N ASP A 391 27.68 -11.99 -22.72
CA ASP A 391 28.08 -13.00 -21.71
C ASP A 391 28.72 -12.41 -20.44
N ARG A 392 28.94 -11.08 -20.37
CA ARG A 392 29.43 -10.42 -19.14
C ARG A 392 28.36 -10.18 -18.08
N ARG A 393 27.07 -10.24 -18.44
CA ARG A 393 25.97 -9.93 -17.52
C ARG A 393 25.63 -11.10 -16.58
N ALA A 394 25.85 -12.34 -17.04
CA ALA A 394 25.59 -13.54 -16.24
C ALA A 394 26.60 -13.79 -15.10
N LEU A 395 27.76 -13.13 -15.12
CA LEU A 395 28.77 -13.25 -14.06
C LEU A 395 28.63 -12.19 -12.96
N VAL A 396 27.88 -11.10 -13.20
CA VAL A 396 27.63 -10.06 -12.17
C VAL A 396 26.40 -10.41 -11.33
N GLU A 397 25.40 -11.09 -11.90
CA GLU A 397 24.20 -11.52 -11.14
C GLU A 397 24.46 -12.74 -10.23
N ALA A 398 25.56 -13.46 -10.40
CA ALA A 398 25.92 -14.58 -9.52
C ALA A 398 26.55 -14.15 -8.18
N ASP A 399 27.10 -12.94 -8.11
CA ASP A 399 27.79 -12.43 -6.90
C ASP A 399 26.81 -11.66 -5.98
N GLU A 400 25.75 -11.07 -6.53
CA GLU A 400 24.75 -10.30 -5.76
C GLU A 400 23.69 -11.19 -5.06
N GLN A 401 23.50 -12.43 -5.53
CA GLN A 401 22.60 -13.39 -4.88
C GLN A 401 23.19 -14.08 -3.64
N ALA A 402 24.50 -13.96 -3.41
CA ALA A 402 25.17 -14.59 -2.26
C ALA A 402 25.13 -13.73 -0.98
N GLU A 403 24.72 -12.46 -1.07
CA GLU A 403 24.77 -11.51 0.07
C GLU A 403 23.40 -11.32 0.77
N ILE A 404 22.33 -11.91 0.26
CA ILE A 404 20.95 -11.72 0.79
C ILE A 404 20.51 -12.88 1.71
N ASP A 405 21.20 -14.03 1.71
CA ASP A 405 20.82 -15.21 2.51
C ASP A 405 21.40 -15.23 3.95
N GLU A 406 22.13 -14.20 4.40
CA GLU A 406 22.67 -14.12 5.77
C GLU A 406 21.86 -13.25 6.77
N VAL A 407 20.74 -12.64 6.36
CA VAL A 407 20.01 -11.67 7.22
C VAL A 407 18.74 -12.24 7.88
N GLU A 408 18.31 -13.47 7.58
CA GLU A 408 17.03 -14.02 8.09
C GLU A 408 17.19 -15.20 9.07
N VAL A 409 18.01 -15.06 10.12
CA VAL A 409 17.92 -15.93 11.32
C VAL A 409 18.26 -15.16 12.59
N GLN A 410 17.33 -14.34 13.09
CA GLN A 410 17.24 -14.05 14.54
C GLN A 410 15.95 -13.29 14.87
N GLY A 411 15.05 -13.93 15.61
CA GLY A 411 14.05 -13.23 16.42
C GLY A 411 12.60 -13.61 16.17
N HIS A 412 12.23 -14.86 16.42
CA HIS A 412 10.83 -15.20 16.70
C HIS A 412 10.74 -16.44 17.58
N ASP A 413 10.95 -16.26 18.88
CA ASP A 413 10.49 -17.20 19.92
C ASP A 413 10.07 -16.41 21.16
N ASP A 414 9.03 -16.91 21.83
CA ASP A 414 8.51 -16.54 23.17
C ASP A 414 7.42 -15.47 23.29
N ILE A 415 6.19 -15.82 22.88
CA ILE A 415 4.98 -15.49 23.68
C ILE A 415 4.05 -16.72 23.71
N LEU A 416 4.34 -17.66 24.61
CA LEU A 416 3.42 -18.74 24.99
C LEU A 416 2.54 -18.31 26.16
N PHE A 417 1.23 -18.46 25.96
CA PHE A 417 0.18 -18.41 26.97
C PHE A 417 0.48 -19.36 28.14
N SER A 418 0.60 -18.80 29.35
CA SER A 418 0.62 -19.56 30.61
C SER A 418 -0.68 -19.30 31.38
N THR A 419 -1.70 -20.12 31.10
CA THR A 419 -2.77 -20.42 32.05
C THR A 419 -2.27 -21.51 32.99
N GLY A 420 -1.76 -21.11 34.16
CA GLY A 420 -1.23 -22.01 35.20
C GLY A 420 -2.01 -21.89 36.49
N TRP A 421 -3.03 -22.75 36.64
CA TRP A 421 -3.70 -23.08 37.88
C TRP A 421 -2.74 -23.95 38.71
N VAL A 422 -2.29 -23.50 39.88
CA VAL A 422 -1.58 -24.36 40.84
C VAL A 422 -2.11 -24.07 42.25
N GLY A 423 -2.86 -25.04 42.77
CA GLY A 423 -3.12 -25.18 44.19
C GLY A 423 -1.84 -25.65 44.90
N GLY A 424 -1.57 -25.03 46.06
CA GLY A 424 -0.47 -25.42 46.94
C GLY A 424 -0.98 -25.57 48.36
N ALA A 425 -1.23 -26.82 48.75
CA ALA A 425 -1.53 -27.20 50.13
C ALA A 425 -0.24 -27.28 50.97
N ARG A 426 -0.31 -26.64 52.14
CA ARG A 426 0.26 -26.98 53.46
C ARG A 426 1.19 -28.21 53.60
N ALA A 427 2.41 -27.96 54.09
CA ALA A 427 3.21 -28.71 55.08
C ALA A 427 4.52 -27.90 55.27
N LYS A 428 5.09 -27.57 56.43
CA LYS A 428 5.01 -28.01 57.83
C LYS A 428 5.13 -26.77 58.72
#